data_AF-A0A3B9VMN4-F1
#
_entry.id   AF-A0A3B9VMN4-F1
#
_cell.length_a   1.000
_cell.length_b   1.000
_cell.length_c   1.000
_cell.angle_alpha   90.00
_cell.angle_beta   90.00
_cell.angle_gamma   90.00
#
_symmetry.space_group_name_H-M   'P 1'
#
loop_
_entity.id
_entity.type
_entity.pdbx_description
1 polymer ?
#
loop_
_entity_poly.entity_id
_entity_poly.type
_entity_poly.pdbx_seq_one_letter_code
_entity_poly.pdbx_strand_id
1 'polypeptide(L)'
;MPDLQTVRYAVRGSISRWFERPAVSLLVTLKFTPSSATFVGLLIAFIAAYFVSEGEFLVAGLLVLVGSVFDLLDGGIARSTGRVSKRGALMDSVFDRVAEVAVLVGLAIYFLSGPGASDTGVVLAFVAVAGSLMVSYVRARAEGMGVKGTAGFLTRPER
;
A
#
# COMPACT_ATOMS: atom_id res chain seq x y z
N MET A 1 -14.57 14.35 24.70
CA MET A 1 -14.07 14.39 23.31
C MET A 1 -14.08 12.98 22.77
N PRO A 2 -14.57 12.71 21.55
CA PRO A 2 -14.50 11.38 20.96
C PRO A 2 -13.02 10.95 20.89
N ASP A 3 -12.71 9.77 21.43
CA ASP A 3 -11.41 9.12 21.21
C ASP A 3 -11.15 9.01 19.70
N LEU A 4 -9.94 9.37 19.27
CA LEU A 4 -9.49 9.28 17.87
C LEU A 4 -9.69 7.87 17.30
N GLN A 5 -9.62 6.84 18.15
CA GLN A 5 -9.95 5.46 17.74
C GLN A 5 -11.40 5.32 17.31
N THR A 6 -12.35 5.91 18.04
CA THR A 6 -13.79 5.81 17.76
C THR A 6 -14.14 6.46 16.42
N VAL A 7 -13.55 7.61 16.12
CA VAL A 7 -13.70 8.28 14.82
C VAL A 7 -13.12 7.42 13.70
N ARG A 8 -11.91 6.86 13.90
CA ARG A 8 -11.26 5.97 12.92
C ARG A 8 -12.10 4.72 12.62
N TYR A 9 -12.69 4.10 13.65
CA TYR A 9 -13.58 2.95 13.48
C TYR A 9 -14.87 3.30 12.74
N ALA A 10 -15.48 4.45 13.04
CA ALA A 10 -16.70 4.91 12.36
C ALA A 10 -16.46 5.22 10.88
N VAL A 11 -15.35 5.88 10.56
CA VAL A 11 -14.94 6.17 9.17
C VAL A 11 -14.66 4.87 8.41
N ARG A 12 -13.88 3.96 8.99
CA ARG A 12 -13.58 2.64 8.40
C ARG A 12 -14.85 1.80 8.16
N GLY A 13 -15.80 1.85 9.10
CA GLY A 13 -17.09 1.16 8.97
C GLY A 13 -18.03 1.76 7.92
N SER A 14 -17.87 3.03 7.59
CA SER A 14 -18.64 3.72 6.54
C SER A 14 -18.04 3.45 5.16
N ILE A 15 -16.71 3.54 5.02
CA ILE A 15 -15.99 3.21 3.78
C ILE A 15 -16.24 1.75 3.37
N SER A 16 -16.15 0.81 4.31
CA SER A 16 -16.37 -0.61 3.97
C SER A 16 -17.79 -0.89 3.50
N ARG A 17 -18.80 -0.25 4.10
CA ARG A 17 -20.21 -0.46 3.73
C ARG A 17 -20.56 0.13 2.37
N TRP A 18 -20.13 1.36 2.11
CA TRP A 18 -20.55 2.10 0.92
C TRP A 18 -19.66 1.88 -0.30
N PHE A 19 -18.39 1.49 -0.10
CA PHE A 19 -17.42 1.38 -1.20
C PHE A 19 -16.84 -0.02 -1.36
N GLU A 20 -16.27 -0.60 -0.31
CA GLU A 20 -15.60 -1.92 -0.38
C GLU A 20 -16.59 -3.03 -0.78
N ARG A 21 -17.72 -3.15 -0.08
CA ARG A 21 -18.71 -4.22 -0.34
C ARG A 21 -19.28 -4.23 -1.77
N PRO A 22 -19.78 -3.11 -2.33
CA PRO A 22 -20.29 -3.11 -3.70
C PRO A 22 -19.20 -3.38 -4.72
N ALA A 23 -18.01 -2.80 -4.55
CA ALA A 23 -16.87 -3.03 -5.45
C ALA A 23 -16.41 -4.49 -5.44
N VAL A 24 -16.28 -5.10 -4.26
CA VAL A 24 -15.95 -6.52 -4.11
C VAL A 24 -17.04 -7.38 -4.76
N SER A 25 -18.32 -7.09 -4.53
CA SER A 25 -19.42 -7.84 -5.14
C SER A 25 -19.38 -7.80 -6.68
N LEU A 26 -19.09 -6.63 -7.25
CA LEU A 26 -18.94 -6.48 -8.70
C LEU A 26 -17.76 -7.29 -9.23
N LEU A 27 -16.58 -7.16 -8.60
CA LEU A 27 -15.37 -7.87 -9.01
C LEU A 27 -15.51 -9.39 -8.89
N VAL A 28 -16.16 -9.89 -7.83
CA VAL A 28 -16.46 -11.31 -7.68
C VAL A 28 -17.39 -11.80 -8.79
N THR A 29 -18.40 -11.00 -9.16
CA THR A 29 -19.30 -11.32 -10.28
C THR A 29 -18.55 -11.39 -11.61
N LEU A 30 -17.55 -10.53 -11.80
CA LEU A 30 -16.63 -10.53 -12.94
C LEU A 30 -15.55 -11.63 -12.86
N LYS A 31 -15.64 -12.55 -11.89
CA LYS A 31 -14.69 -13.66 -11.65
C LYS A 31 -13.26 -13.19 -11.36
N PHE A 32 -13.09 -11.97 -10.85
CA PHE A 32 -11.80 -11.47 -10.42
C PHE A 32 -11.28 -12.28 -9.23
N THR A 33 -9.99 -12.65 -9.24
CA THR A 33 -9.38 -13.38 -8.13
C THR A 33 -8.64 -12.43 -7.19
N PRO A 34 -8.43 -12.79 -5.90
CA PRO A 34 -7.62 -11.98 -5.00
C PRO A 34 -6.24 -11.67 -5.60
N SER A 35 -5.55 -12.69 -6.12
CA SER A 35 -4.24 -12.53 -6.74
C SER A 35 -4.26 -11.57 -7.94
N SER A 36 -5.33 -11.59 -8.75
CA SER A 36 -5.50 -10.65 -9.86
C SER A 36 -5.55 -9.20 -9.38
N ALA A 37 -6.24 -8.93 -8.26
CA ALA A 37 -6.31 -7.61 -7.67
C ALA A 37 -4.95 -7.15 -7.13
N THR A 38 -4.22 -8.04 -6.44
CA THR A 38 -2.84 -7.74 -5.99
C THR A 38 -1.92 -7.41 -7.19
N PHE A 39 -1.99 -8.19 -8.28
CA PHE A 39 -1.15 -7.92 -9.47
C PHE A 39 -1.50 -6.62 -10.19
N VAL A 40 -2.79 -6.26 -10.27
CA VAL A 40 -3.21 -4.96 -10.83
C VAL A 40 -2.72 -3.81 -9.97
N GLY A 41 -2.86 -3.91 -8.64
CA GLY A 41 -2.32 -2.91 -7.72
C GLY A 41 -0.81 -2.73 -7.88
N LEU A 42 -0.08 -3.84 -7.97
CA LEU A 42 1.37 -3.83 -8.20
C LEU A 42 1.76 -3.19 -9.54
N LEU A 43 1.03 -3.50 -10.62
CA LEU A 43 1.26 -2.89 -11.93
C LEU A 43 1.03 -1.37 -11.88
N ILE A 44 -0.05 -0.93 -11.24
CA ILE A 44 -0.35 0.50 -11.05
C ILE A 44 0.77 1.18 -10.27
N ALA A 45 1.34 0.53 -9.25
CA ALA A 45 2.46 1.09 -8.49
C ALA A 45 3.73 1.27 -9.35
N PHE A 46 4.03 0.35 -10.27
CA PHE A 46 5.14 0.52 -11.22
C PHE A 46 4.89 1.66 -12.21
N ILE A 47 3.65 1.82 -12.69
CA ILE A 47 3.28 2.95 -13.54
C ILE A 47 3.39 4.25 -12.76
N ALA A 48 2.93 4.27 -11.50
CA ALA A 48 3.09 5.42 -10.62
C ALA A 48 4.57 5.78 -10.41
N ALA A 49 5.43 4.78 -10.14
CA ALA A 49 6.86 4.97 -9.98
C ALA A 49 7.51 5.63 -11.21
N TYR A 50 7.09 5.25 -12.42
CA TYR A 50 7.52 5.91 -13.65
C TYR A 50 7.10 7.39 -13.69
N PHE A 51 5.84 7.71 -13.39
CA PHE A 51 5.41 9.11 -13.33
C PHE A 51 6.11 9.91 -12.22
N VAL A 52 6.43 9.29 -11.08
CA VAL A 52 7.27 9.91 -10.05
C VAL A 52 8.64 10.24 -10.61
N SER A 53 9.29 9.33 -11.35
CA SER A 53 10.63 9.58 -11.90
C SER A 53 10.65 10.71 -12.92
N GLU A 54 9.55 10.93 -13.64
CA GLU A 54 9.39 12.06 -14.58
C GLU A 54 9.02 13.38 -13.88
N GLY A 55 8.73 13.37 -12.57
CA GLY A 55 8.30 14.54 -11.81
C GLY A 55 6.80 14.85 -11.88
N GLU A 56 6.01 13.97 -12.49
CA GLU A 56 4.55 14.10 -12.62
C GLU A 56 3.84 13.65 -11.34
N PHE A 57 4.15 14.32 -10.23
CA PHE A 57 3.74 13.90 -8.88
C PHE A 57 2.23 13.83 -8.67
N LEU A 58 1.44 14.68 -9.34
CA LEU A 58 -0.01 14.64 -9.21
C LEU A 58 -0.58 13.35 -9.82
N VAL A 59 -0.15 13.00 -11.03
CA VAL A 59 -0.57 11.77 -11.71
C VAL A 59 -0.11 10.55 -10.92
N ALA A 60 1.16 10.54 -10.49
CA ALA A 60 1.69 9.48 -9.66
C ALA A 60 0.92 9.31 -8.34
N GLY A 61 0.62 10.40 -7.63
CA GLY A 61 -0.15 10.36 -6.39
C GLY A 61 -1.55 9.79 -6.59
N LEU A 62 -2.24 10.19 -7.67
CA LEU A 62 -3.54 9.61 -8.03
C LEU A 62 -3.43 8.11 -8.34
N LEU A 63 -2.40 7.68 -9.06
CA LEU A 63 -2.16 6.27 -9.36
C LEU A 63 -1.88 5.46 -8.08
N VAL A 64 -1.08 5.99 -7.15
CA VAL A 64 -0.85 5.34 -5.84
C VAL A 64 -2.17 5.14 -5.10
N LEU A 65 -3.02 6.18 -5.03
CA LEU A 65 -4.34 6.08 -4.39
C LEU A 65 -5.22 5.01 -5.05
N VAL A 66 -5.24 4.94 -6.39
CA VAL A 66 -5.98 3.91 -7.12
C VAL A 66 -5.39 2.52 -6.84
N GLY A 67 -4.07 2.36 -6.83
CA GLY A 67 -3.40 1.10 -6.48
C GLY A 67 -3.74 0.63 -5.07
N SER A 68 -3.77 1.53 -4.09
CA SER A 68 -4.18 1.23 -2.70
C SER A 68 -5.65 0.78 -2.59
N VAL A 69 -6.52 1.19 -3.51
CA VAL A 69 -7.89 0.65 -3.58
C VAL A 69 -7.87 -0.82 -3.97
N PHE A 70 -7.06 -1.23 -4.95
CA PHE A 70 -6.97 -2.64 -5.35
C PHE A 70 -6.42 -3.55 -4.25
N ASP A 71 -5.47 -3.04 -3.47
CA ASP A 71 -4.95 -3.67 -2.25
C ASP A 71 -6.07 -3.89 -1.20
N LEU A 72 -6.90 -2.88 -0.94
CA LEU A 72 -8.06 -3.04 -0.06
C LEU A 72 -9.05 -4.11 -0.59
N LEU A 73 -9.27 -4.11 -1.91
CA LEU A 73 -10.24 -4.99 -2.56
C LEU A 73 -9.79 -6.44 -2.60
N ASP A 74 -8.49 -6.75 -2.70
CA ASP A 74 -8.02 -8.13 -2.79
C ASP A 74 -8.34 -8.94 -1.51
N GLY A 75 -8.20 -8.32 -0.34
CA GLY A 75 -8.56 -8.89 0.95
C GLY A 75 -10.07 -9.02 1.09
N GLY A 76 -10.83 -8.06 0.55
CA GLY A 76 -12.29 -8.12 0.47
C GLY A 76 -12.78 -9.28 -0.41
N ILE A 77 -12.15 -9.48 -1.58
CA ILE A 77 -12.43 -10.60 -2.49
C ILE A 77 -12.05 -11.92 -1.81
N ALA A 78 -10.89 -12.01 -1.14
CA ALA A 78 -10.48 -13.22 -0.44
C ALA A 78 -11.47 -13.62 0.66
N ARG A 79 -11.95 -12.66 1.46
CA ARG A 79 -12.95 -12.88 2.51
C ARG A 79 -14.31 -13.31 1.94
N SER A 80 -14.80 -12.62 0.91
CA SER A 80 -16.11 -12.89 0.31
C SER A 80 -16.17 -14.20 -0.49
N THR A 81 -15.04 -14.62 -1.07
CA THR A 81 -14.95 -15.87 -1.86
C THR A 81 -14.45 -17.07 -1.07
N GLY A 82 -14.19 -16.92 0.23
CA GLY A 82 -13.65 -18.01 1.08
C GLY A 82 -12.23 -18.44 0.72
N ARG A 83 -11.46 -17.60 0.02
CA ARG A 83 -10.09 -17.88 -0.47
C ARG A 83 -8.99 -17.31 0.44
N VAL A 84 -9.30 -17.01 1.70
CA VAL A 84 -8.32 -16.54 2.69
C VAL A 84 -7.28 -17.63 2.94
N SER A 85 -5.99 -17.31 2.79
CA SER A 85 -4.90 -18.27 3.00
C SER A 85 -3.63 -17.60 3.53
N LYS A 86 -2.81 -18.35 4.29
CA LYS A 86 -1.50 -17.87 4.78
C LYS A 86 -0.56 -17.49 3.65
N ARG A 87 -0.56 -18.27 2.57
CA ARG A 87 0.24 -17.99 1.37
C ARG A 87 -0.20 -16.68 0.70
N GLY A 88 -1.51 -16.46 0.58
CA GLY A 88 -2.07 -15.22 0.03
C GLY A 88 -1.67 -14.01 0.88
N ALA A 89 -1.85 -14.10 2.20
CA ALA A 89 -1.46 -13.04 3.13
C ALA A 89 0.04 -12.72 3.09
N LEU A 90 0.91 -13.72 2.88
CA LEU A 90 2.34 -13.51 2.68
C LEU A 90 2.63 -12.82 1.34
N MET A 91 1.99 -13.24 0.25
CA MET A 91 2.19 -12.68 -1.08
C MET A 91 1.75 -11.22 -1.16
N ASP A 92 0.55 -10.93 -0.67
CA ASP A 92 -0.03 -9.59 -0.49
C ASP A 92 0.97 -8.67 0.23
N SER A 93 1.41 -9.14 1.40
CA SER A 93 2.48 -8.52 2.16
C SER A 93 3.74 -8.24 1.34
N VAL A 94 4.31 -9.22 0.66
CA VAL A 94 5.55 -9.01 -0.11
C VAL A 94 5.33 -7.98 -1.22
N PHE A 95 4.23 -8.07 -1.96
CA PHE A 95 3.94 -7.18 -3.09
C PHE A 95 3.64 -5.76 -2.65
N ASP A 96 3.04 -5.56 -1.48
CA ASP A 96 2.92 -4.25 -0.85
C ASP A 96 4.27 -3.55 -0.68
N ARG A 97 5.29 -4.30 -0.24
CA ARG A 97 6.64 -3.77 -0.03
C ARG A 97 7.33 -3.49 -1.35
N VAL A 98 7.14 -4.36 -2.35
CA VAL A 98 7.67 -4.14 -3.70
C VAL A 98 7.05 -2.88 -4.32
N ALA A 99 5.74 -2.69 -4.19
CA ALA A 99 5.03 -1.51 -4.70
C ALA A 99 5.53 -0.22 -4.03
N GLU A 100 5.64 -0.20 -2.69
CA GLU A 100 6.15 0.95 -1.94
C GLU A 100 7.59 1.29 -2.32
N VAL A 101 8.47 0.27 -2.40
CA VAL A 101 9.87 0.46 -2.82
C VAL A 101 9.93 0.97 -4.26
N ALA A 102 9.10 0.47 -5.18
CA ALA A 102 9.10 0.92 -6.57
C ALA A 102 8.83 2.44 -6.66
N VAL A 103 7.81 2.93 -5.96
CA VAL A 103 7.46 4.36 -5.93
C VAL A 103 8.59 5.20 -5.35
N LEU A 104 9.18 4.76 -4.23
CA LEU A 104 10.31 5.48 -3.60
C LEU A 104 11.60 5.44 -4.43
N VAL A 105 11.84 4.37 -5.18
CA VAL A 105 12.93 4.31 -6.17
C VAL A 105 12.67 5.26 -7.31
N GLY A 106 11.43 5.37 -7.80
CA GLY A 106 11.04 6.40 -8.77
C GLY A 106 11.38 7.82 -8.27
N LEU A 107 11.11 8.09 -6.98
CA LEU A 107 11.48 9.36 -6.33
C LEU A 107 12.99 9.56 -6.26
N ALA A 108 13.76 8.52 -5.95
CA ALA A 108 15.21 8.58 -5.97
C ALA A 108 15.75 8.89 -7.38
N ILE A 109 15.16 8.29 -8.43
CA ILE A 109 15.51 8.57 -9.83
C ILE A 109 15.23 10.04 -10.19
N TYR A 110 14.07 10.56 -9.78
CA TYR A 110 13.73 11.98 -9.97
C TYR A 110 14.80 12.91 -9.36
N PHE A 111 15.22 12.65 -8.13
CA PHE A 111 16.26 13.46 -7.47
C PHE A 111 17.67 13.20 -7.99
N LEU A 112 17.91 12.09 -8.68
CA LEU A 112 19.23 11.76 -9.23
C LEU A 112 19.48 12.44 -10.59
N SER A 113 18.48 12.41 -11.48
CA SER A 113 18.65 12.83 -12.87
C SER A 113 17.54 13.72 -13.42
N GLY A 114 16.49 14.00 -12.63
CA GLY A 114 15.36 14.81 -13.05
C GLY A 114 15.61 16.32 -12.91
N PRO A 115 14.61 17.14 -13.31
CA PRO A 115 14.69 18.60 -13.22
C PRO A 115 14.91 19.13 -11.79
N GLY A 116 14.52 18.35 -10.78
CA GLY A 116 14.72 18.64 -9.36
C GLY A 116 15.95 17.99 -8.73
N ALA A 117 16.98 17.68 -9.51
CA ALA A 117 18.15 16.94 -9.05
C ALA A 117 18.73 17.54 -7.75
N SER A 118 18.96 16.67 -6.76
CA SER A 118 19.43 17.05 -5.44
C SER A 118 20.05 15.86 -4.73
N ASP A 119 21.34 15.94 -4.42
CA ASP A 119 22.04 14.92 -3.63
C ASP A 119 21.35 14.68 -2.28
N THR A 120 20.84 15.75 -1.67
CA THR A 120 20.06 15.65 -0.43
C THR A 120 18.75 14.91 -0.67
N GLY A 121 18.04 15.20 -1.76
CA GLY A 121 16.82 14.48 -2.15
C GLY A 121 17.04 12.99 -2.37
N VAL A 122 18.14 12.61 -3.03
CA VAL A 122 18.53 11.20 -3.22
C VAL A 122 18.76 10.54 -1.86
N VAL A 123 19.58 11.14 -0.98
CA VAL A 123 19.84 10.59 0.36
C VAL A 123 18.54 10.43 1.15
N LEU A 124 17.64 11.42 1.11
CA LEU A 124 16.34 11.35 1.78
C LEU A 124 15.45 10.24 1.22
N ALA A 125 15.44 10.02 -0.10
CA ALA A 125 14.69 8.92 -0.71
C ALA A 125 15.23 7.54 -0.24
N PHE A 126 16.55 7.37 -0.16
CA PHE A 126 17.16 6.16 0.40
C PHE A 126 16.81 5.96 1.88
N VAL A 127 16.84 7.03 2.68
CA VAL A 127 16.41 6.98 4.08
C VAL A 127 14.93 6.60 4.19
N ALA A 128 14.07 7.10 3.31
CA ALA A 128 12.65 6.74 3.27
C ALA A 128 12.45 5.25 2.95
N VAL A 129 13.18 4.70 1.96
CA VAL A 129 13.16 3.26 1.66
C VAL A 129 13.61 2.42 2.86
N ALA A 130 14.73 2.79 3.49
CA ALA A 130 15.23 2.07 4.66
C ALA A 130 14.22 2.13 5.81
N GLY A 131 13.64 3.30 6.07
CA GLY A 131 12.64 3.52 7.10
C GLY A 131 11.37 2.70 6.88
N SER A 132 10.82 2.70 5.67
CA SER A 132 9.58 1.98 5.34
C SER A 132 9.72 0.47 5.52
N LEU A 133 10.85 -0.09 5.10
CA LEU A 133 11.20 -1.49 5.27
C LEU A 133 11.46 -1.83 6.74
N MET A 134 12.18 -0.97 7.49
CA MET A 134 12.46 -1.19 8.91
C MET A 134 11.20 -1.21 9.77
N VAL A 135 10.24 -0.30 9.54
CA VAL A 135 8.94 -0.31 10.25
C VAL A 135 8.22 -1.64 10.00
N SER A 136 8.22 -2.10 8.76
CA SER A 136 7.54 -3.34 8.35
C SER A 136 8.22 -4.58 8.92
N TYR A 137 9.56 -4.59 8.96
CA TYR A 137 10.37 -5.67 9.52
C TYR A 137 10.21 -5.77 11.05
N VAL A 138 10.34 -4.65 11.76
CA VAL A 138 10.20 -4.63 13.23
C VAL A 138 8.84 -5.17 13.63
N ARG A 139 7.77 -4.77 12.92
CA ARG A 139 6.42 -5.29 13.14
C ARG A 139 6.36 -6.81 12.94
N ALA A 140 6.78 -7.29 11.78
CA ALA A 140 6.74 -8.72 11.46
C ALA A 140 7.59 -9.56 12.43
N ARG A 141 8.75 -9.05 12.85
CA ARG A 141 9.63 -9.71 13.82
C ARG A 141 9.02 -9.77 15.21
N ALA A 142 8.41 -8.67 15.67
CA ALA A 142 7.75 -8.61 16.96
C ALA A 142 6.55 -9.55 17.03
N GLU A 143 5.72 -9.59 15.98
CA GLU A 143 4.60 -10.53 15.87
C GLU A 143 5.11 -11.99 15.87
N GLY A 144 6.22 -12.28 15.18
CA GLY A 144 6.88 -13.58 15.22
C GLY A 144 7.44 -13.98 16.59
N MET A 145 7.64 -13.02 17.49
CA MET A 145 8.03 -13.24 18.89
C MET A 145 6.83 -13.26 19.86
N GLY A 146 5.60 -13.15 19.34
CA GLY A 146 4.38 -13.14 20.14
C GLY A 146 4.04 -11.79 20.78
N VAL A 147 4.75 -10.71 20.42
CA VAL A 147 4.46 -9.35 20.91
C VAL A 147 3.27 -8.78 20.15
N LYS A 148 2.20 -8.39 20.86
CA LYS A 148 0.99 -7.80 20.28
C LYS A 148 1.08 -6.27 20.24
N GLY A 149 0.49 -5.64 19.22
CA GLY A 149 0.20 -4.20 19.22
C GLY A 149 1.32 -3.27 18.75
N THR A 150 2.19 -3.71 17.84
CA THR A 150 3.35 -2.96 17.32
C THR A 150 3.00 -1.88 16.27
N ALA A 151 1.93 -1.11 16.48
CA ALA A 151 1.60 0.01 15.60
C ALA A 151 2.25 1.31 16.12
N GLY A 152 3.28 1.79 15.42
CA GLY A 152 3.84 3.14 15.61
C GLY A 152 3.04 4.21 14.84
N PHE A 153 3.54 5.44 14.83
CA PHE A 153 2.85 6.59 14.19
C PHE A 153 2.89 6.59 12.65
N LEU A 154 3.88 5.93 12.03
CA LEU A 154 4.07 5.86 10.58
C LEU A 154 3.78 4.44 10.06
N THR A 155 2.54 3.98 10.27
CA THR A 155 2.10 2.73 9.62
C THR A 155 1.82 2.97 8.14
N ARG A 156 1.73 1.89 7.36
CA ARG A 156 1.66 1.94 5.89
C ARG A 156 0.59 2.91 5.33
N PRO A 157 -0.65 3.00 5.86
CA PRO A 157 -1.63 3.94 5.35
C PRO A 157 -1.25 5.42 5.51
N GLU A 158 -0.38 5.73 6.48
CA GLU A 158 0.04 7.10 6.81
C GLU A 158 1.31 7.54 6.06
N ARG A 159 2.05 6.62 5.43
CA ARG A 159 3.28 6.89 4.66
C ARG A 159 2.96 7.02 3.18
#